data_AF-A0A5B7J7I7-F1
#
_entry.id   AF-A0A5B7J7I7-F1
#
_cell.length_a   1.000
_cell.length_b   1.000
_cell.length_c   1.000
_cell.angle_alpha   90.00
_cell.angle_beta   90.00
_cell.angle_gamma   90.00
#
_symmetry.space_group_name_H-M   'P 1'
#
loop_
_entity.id
_entity.type
_entity.pdbx_description
1 polymer ?
#
loop_
_entity_poly.entity_id
_entity_poly.type
_entity_poly.pdbx_seq_one_letter_code
_entity_poly.pdbx_strand_id
1 'polypeptide(L)' 'MGFTNSTLQISAISSSLAACPRLKTLRLEENCLSITSIPEELLLESQVSLLCVDGNLFKMKEFEEVPGYAKVIILF' A
#
# COMPACT_ATOMS: atom_id res chain seq x y z
N MET A 1 25.69 7.88 22.67
CA MET A 1 24.95 6.61 22.50
C MET A 1 23.77 6.94 21.59
N GLY A 2 23.85 6.60 20.31
CA GLY A 2 22.88 7.04 19.31
C GLY A 2 21.53 6.35 19.51
N PHE A 3 20.46 7.13 19.56
CA PHE A 3 19.09 6.64 19.51
C PHE A 3 18.93 5.86 18.21
N THR A 4 18.53 4.59 18.29
CA THR A 4 18.13 3.79 17.15
C THR A 4 16.86 4.42 16.55
N ASN A 5 17.02 5.37 15.64
CA ASN A 5 15.93 5.90 14.86
C ASN A 5 15.61 4.87 13.77
N SER A 6 14.99 3.77 14.20
CA SER A 6 14.50 2.71 13.33
C SER A 6 13.18 3.19 12.73
N THR A 7 13.23 4.07 11.73
CA THR A 7 12.04 4.37 10.92
C THR A 7 11.60 3.08 10.25
N LEU A 8 10.45 2.54 10.67
CA LEU A 8 9.79 1.40 10.02
C LEU A 8 9.27 1.87 8.66
N GLN A 9 10.17 1.97 7.69
CA GLN A 9 9.80 2.25 6.31
C GLN A 9 9.49 0.93 5.64
N ILE A 10 8.24 0.77 5.26
CA ILE A 10 7.77 -0.38 4.52
C ILE A 10 8.26 -0.19 3.09
N SER A 11 9.05 -1.14 2.60
CA SER A 11 9.49 -1.16 1.20
C SER A 11 8.73 -2.17 0.35
N ALA A 12 8.08 -3.16 0.98
CA ALA A 12 7.31 -4.21 0.32
C ALA A 12 6.10 -4.67 1.14
N ILE A 13 5.01 -5.02 0.46
CA ILE A 13 3.79 -5.56 1.08
C ILE A 13 3.60 -7.00 0.63
N SER A 14 3.26 -7.87 1.58
CA SER A 14 2.96 -9.27 1.31
C SER A 14 1.49 -9.45 0.92
N SER A 15 1.21 -10.35 -0.02
CA SER A 15 -0.16 -10.70 -0.44
C SER A 15 -1.00 -11.30 0.69
N SER A 16 -0.38 -11.75 1.79
CA SER A 16 -1.12 -12.16 3.00
C SER A 16 -1.98 -11.05 3.61
N LEU A 17 -1.67 -9.77 3.38
CA LEU A 17 -2.53 -8.66 3.78
C LEU A 17 -3.83 -8.62 2.97
N ALA A 18 -3.82 -9.13 1.73
CA ALA A 18 -5.03 -9.31 0.93
C ALA A 18 -6.00 -10.31 1.56
N ALA A 19 -5.45 -11.39 2.13
CA ALA A 19 -6.20 -12.47 2.79
C ALA A 19 -6.85 -12.06 4.13
N CYS A 20 -6.72 -10.79 4.55
CA CYS A 20 -7.29 -10.28 5.80
C CYS A 20 -8.67 -9.63 5.56
N PRO A 21 -9.80 -10.33 5.77
CA PRO A 21 -11.14 -9.80 5.46
C PRO A 21 -11.61 -8.67 6.37
N ARG A 22 -10.92 -8.42 7.50
CA ARG A 22 -11.24 -7.32 8.43
C ARG A 22 -10.52 -6.01 8.07
N LEU A 23 -9.54 -6.06 7.17
CA LEU A 23 -8.74 -4.91 6.77
C LEU A 23 -9.53 -4.08 5.74
N LYS A 24 -10.16 -2.99 6.19
CA LYS A 24 -10.95 -2.09 5.32
C LYS A 24 -10.18 -0.84 4.90
N THR A 25 -9.26 -0.41 5.74
CA THR A 25 -8.49 0.81 5.52
C THR A 25 -7.03 0.49 5.73
N LEU A 26 -6.20 0.79 4.74
CA LEU A 26 -4.77 0.57 4.78
C LEU A 26 -4.06 1.90 4.51
N ARG A 27 -3.25 2.33 5.48
CA ARG A 27 -2.46 3.56 5.41
C ARG A 27 -1.00 3.20 5.29
N LEU A 28 -0.39 3.66 4.22
CA LEU A 28 0.98 3.43 3.81
C LEU A 28 1.64 4.79 3.50
N GLU A 29 1.27 5.81 4.27
CA GLU A 29 1.79 7.18 4.13
C GLU A 29 3.29 7.23 4.50
N GLU A 30 4.10 8.03 3.81
CA GLU A 30 5.54 8.22 4.04
C GLU A 30 6.37 6.93 4.05
N ASN A 31 5.99 5.95 3.24
CA ASN A 31 6.72 4.71 3.07
C ASN A 31 7.63 4.75 1.84
N CYS A 32 8.57 3.81 1.74
CA CYS A 32 9.41 3.66 0.56
C CYS A 32 8.88 2.52 -0.32
N LEU A 33 7.56 2.45 -0.52
CA LEU A 33 6.96 1.43 -1.37
C LEU A 33 7.15 1.77 -2.83
N SER A 34 7.50 0.74 -3.60
CA SER A 34 7.45 0.75 -5.06
C SER A 34 6.16 0.10 -5.54
N ILE A 35 5.72 0.41 -6.75
CA ILE A 35 4.49 -0.19 -7.30
C ILE A 35 4.58 -1.72 -7.38
N THR A 36 5.76 -2.24 -7.73
CA THR A 36 6.07 -3.68 -7.80
C THR A 36 5.99 -4.38 -6.45
N SER A 37 6.01 -3.60 -5.37
CA SER A 37 5.96 -4.06 -4.00
C SER A 37 4.55 -4.09 -3.42
N ILE A 38 3.55 -3.61 -4.17
CA ILE A 38 2.15 -3.66 -3.79
C ILE A 38 1.50 -4.78 -4.62
N PRO A 39 1.10 -5.90 -3.98
CA PRO A 39 0.51 -7.01 -4.70
C PRO A 39 -0.88 -6.62 -5.18
N GLU A 40 -1.17 -6.90 -6.45
CA GLU A 40 -2.48 -6.70 -7.08
C GLU A 40 -3.61 -7.45 -6.36
N GLU A 41 -3.31 -8.61 -5.77
CA GLU A 41 -4.23 -9.37 -4.89
C GLU A 41 -4.76 -8.49 -3.74
N LEU A 42 -3.96 -7.56 -3.22
CA LEU A 42 -4.36 -6.66 -2.15
C LEU A 42 -5.40 -5.63 -2.59
N LEU A 43 -5.52 -5.37 -3.89
CA LEU A 43 -6.52 -4.46 -4.45
C LEU A 43 -7.72 -5.25 -4.99
N LEU A 44 -7.47 -6.39 -5.62
CA LEU A 44 -8.49 -7.24 -6.25
C LEU A 44 -9.21 -8.14 -5.24
N GLU A 45 -8.46 -8.93 -4.48
CA GLU A 45 -8.98 -9.96 -3.58
C GLU A 45 -9.28 -9.41 -2.19
N SER A 46 -8.61 -8.33 -1.78
CA SER A 46 -8.86 -7.73 -0.47
C SER A 46 -10.22 -7.02 -0.36
N GLN A 47 -10.62 -6.81 0.89
CA GLN A 47 -11.76 -5.98 1.31
C GLN A 47 -11.34 -4.54 1.63
N VAL A 48 -10.08 -4.17 1.35
CA VAL A 48 -9.60 -2.80 1.48
C VAL A 48 -10.49 -1.92 0.60
N SER A 49 -11.12 -0.94 1.24
CA SER A 49 -11.96 0.07 0.59
C SER A 49 -11.24 1.41 0.48
N LEU A 50 -10.22 1.63 1.33
CA LEU A 50 -9.46 2.87 1.37
C LEU A 50 -7.96 2.59 1.50
N LEU A 51 -7.18 3.17 0.59
CA LEU A 51 -5.73 3.07 0.53
C LEU A 51 -5.11 4.48 0.61
N CYS A 52 -4.29 4.74 1.61
CA CYS A 52 -3.59 6.01 1.76
C CYS A 52 -2.13 5.76 1.40
N VAL A 53 -1.63 6.39 0.33
CA VAL A 53 -0.28 6.11 -0.19
C VAL A 53 0.52 7.37 -0.45
N ASP A 54 0.19 8.45 0.25
CA ASP A 54 0.94 9.69 0.15
C ASP A 54 2.41 9.50 0.57
N GLY A 55 3.32 10.22 -0.09
CA GLY A 55 4.75 10.15 0.24
C GLY A 55 5.47 8.83 -0.07
N ASN A 56 4.95 8.00 -1.00
CA ASN A 56 5.64 6.80 -1.50
C ASN A 56 6.57 7.07 -2.70
N LEU A 57 7.38 6.06 -3.07
CA LEU A 57 8.33 6.14 -4.19
C LEU A 57 7.69 5.91 -5.57
N PHE A 58 6.44 5.45 -5.64
CA PHE A 58 5.73 5.23 -6.90
C PHE A 58 4.88 6.43 -7.32
N LYS A 59 4.59 6.53 -8.62
CA LYS A 59 3.70 7.56 -9.16
C LYS A 59 2.26 7.08 -9.23
N MET A 60 1.30 8.01 -9.11
CA MET A 60 -0.12 7.74 -9.36
C MET A 60 -0.36 6.99 -10.67
N LYS A 61 0.32 7.39 -11.75
CA LYS A 61 0.18 6.73 -13.06
C LYS A 61 0.45 5.23 -13.01
N GLU A 62 1.49 4.81 -12.30
CA GLU A 62 1.81 3.39 -12.13
C GLU A 62 0.72 2.69 -11.31
N PHE A 63 0.12 3.40 -10.36
CA PHE A 63 -0.98 2.89 -9.54
C PHE A 63 -2.30 2.76 -10.29
N GLU A 64 -2.58 3.68 -11.21
CA GLU A 64 -3.76 3.63 -12.10
C GLU A 64 -3.72 2.42 -13.04
N GLU A 65 -2.53 1.92 -13.38
CA GLU A 65 -2.36 0.71 -14.19
C GLU A 65 -2.56 -0.60 -13.40
N VAL A 66 -2.62 -0.54 -12.06
CA VAL A 66 -2.79 -1.75 -11.24
C VAL A 66 -4.25 -2.22 -11.28
N PRO A 67 -4.49 -3.50 -11.61
CA PRO A 67 -5.84 -4.05 -11.59
C PRO A 67 -6.39 -4.04 -10.16
N GLY A 68 -7.63 -3.55 -10.00
CA GLY A 68 -8.26 -3.35 -8.69
C GLY A 68 -8.11 -1.94 -8.13
N TYR A 69 -7.31 -1.06 -8.74
CA TYR A 69 -7.25 0.36 -8.37
C TYR A 69 -8.64 1.00 -8.31
N ALA A 70 -9.49 0.76 -9.32
CA ALA A 70 -10.84 1.32 -9.38
C ALA A 70 -11.80 0.81 -8.28
N LYS A 71 -11.47 -0.30 -7.60
CA LYS A 71 -12.29 -0.87 -6.51
C LYS A 71 -12.02 -0.15 -5.18
N VAL A 72 -10.82 0.41 -5.01
CA VAL A 72 -10.36 1.03 -3.77
C VAL A 72 -10.35 2.55 -3.91
N ILE A 73 -10.61 3.25 -2.80
CA ILE A 73 -10.51 4.70 -2.76
C ILE A 73 -9.07 5.05 -2.40
N ILE A 74 -8.36 5.76 -3.27
CA ILE A 74 -6.98 6.17 -3.01
C ILE A 74 -6.94 7.61 -2.52
N LEU A 75 -6.23 7.80 -1.41
CA LEU A 75 -5.92 9.10 -0.84
C LEU A 75 -4.43 9.38 -0.97
N PHE A 76 -4.15 10.63 -1.34
CA PHE A 76 -2.86 11.25 -1.55
C PHE A 76 -2.83 12.52 -0.71
#